data_AF-A0A1Y2I0U2-F1
#
_entry.id   AF-A0A1Y2I0U2-F1
#
_cell.length_a   1.000
_cell.length_b   1.000
_cell.length_c   1.000
_cell.angle_alpha   90.00
_cell.angle_beta   90.00
_cell.angle_gamma   90.00
#
_symmetry.space_group_name_H-M   'P 1'
#
loop_
_entity.id
_entity.type
_entity.pdbx_description
1 polymer ?
#
loop_
_entity_poly.entity_id
_entity_poly.type
_entity_poly.pdbx_seq_one_letter_code
_entity_poly.pdbx_strand_id
1 'polypeptide(L)'
;MLIHWPAIAGHPPSSDIHQSIRLGTWRALERHVREGTLAHIGVSNYTLAHLTQLAANCTIKPAVLQVEIHPWFIPQAEIDWCKANNVVVEAYSSLGEGKRLGVARAQVLLAWARMHGWVVLPKARSEERMRINLKSVRVDLTSDEVEALDRVARGKNHKFCWDPSKWRK
;
A
#
# COMPACT_ATOMS: atom_id res chain seq x y z
N MET A 1 -8.09 2.82 -11.17
CA MET A 1 -8.82 1.68 -10.57
C MET A 1 -7.81 0.72 -9.94
N LEU A 2 -8.07 0.20 -8.75
CA LEU A 2 -7.17 -0.75 -8.09
C LEU A 2 -7.85 -2.11 -7.87
N ILE A 3 -7.16 -3.22 -8.16
CA ILE A 3 -7.57 -4.52 -7.62
C ILE A 3 -7.31 -4.50 -6.12
N HIS A 4 -8.37 -4.54 -5.31
CA HIS A 4 -8.26 -4.28 -3.86
C HIS A 4 -7.51 -5.38 -3.09
N TRP A 5 -7.74 -6.66 -3.43
CA TRP A 5 -7.08 -7.79 -2.77
C TRP A 5 -6.66 -8.85 -3.79
N PRO A 6 -5.54 -9.55 -3.56
CA PRO A 6 -5.05 -10.59 -4.47
C PRO A 6 -5.78 -11.94 -4.32
N ALA A 7 -6.78 -12.02 -3.45
CA ALA A 7 -7.51 -13.25 -3.14
C ALA A 7 -9.01 -13.01 -3.12
N ILE A 8 -9.78 -14.08 -3.35
CA ILE A 8 -11.23 -14.09 -3.23
C ILE A 8 -11.68 -14.65 -1.88
N ALA A 9 -12.80 -14.13 -1.38
CA ALA A 9 -13.43 -14.64 -0.17
C ALA A 9 -13.90 -16.10 -0.36
N GLY A 10 -13.86 -16.89 0.70
CA GLY A 10 -14.33 -18.28 0.69
C GLY A 10 -13.32 -19.32 0.18
N HIS A 11 -12.12 -18.91 -0.26
CA HIS A 11 -11.07 -19.82 -0.71
C HIS A 11 -9.77 -19.65 0.07
N PRO A 12 -9.09 -20.74 0.50
CA PRO A 12 -7.82 -20.66 1.21
C PRO A 12 -6.76 -19.94 0.35
N PRO A 13 -5.74 -19.27 0.93
CA PRO A 13 -4.77 -18.48 0.15
C PRO A 13 -3.94 -19.36 -0.80
N SER A 14 -3.85 -20.66 -0.50
CA SER A 14 -3.21 -21.68 -1.33
C SER A 14 -4.05 -22.13 -2.53
N SER A 15 -5.27 -21.61 -2.71
CA SER A 15 -6.12 -22.03 -3.83
C SER A 15 -5.61 -21.48 -5.15
N ASP A 16 -5.42 -22.36 -6.13
CA ASP A 16 -4.94 -22.00 -7.48
C ASP A 16 -5.88 -21.06 -8.23
N ILE A 17 -7.16 -21.01 -7.83
CA ILE A 17 -8.16 -20.12 -8.43
C ILE A 17 -7.79 -18.64 -8.28
N HIS A 18 -7.03 -18.27 -7.24
CA HIS A 18 -6.65 -16.88 -7.01
C HIS A 18 -5.81 -16.33 -8.16
N GLN A 19 -4.90 -17.14 -8.71
CA GLN A 19 -4.07 -16.72 -9.83
C GLN A 19 -4.89 -16.46 -11.09
N SER A 20 -5.77 -17.40 -11.47
CA SER A 20 -6.59 -17.25 -12.67
C SER A 20 -7.50 -16.03 -12.58
N ILE A 21 -8.09 -15.78 -11.41
CA ILE A 21 -8.95 -14.62 -11.17
C ILE A 21 -8.17 -13.32 -11.18
N ARG A 22 -6.99 -13.24 -10.54
CA ARG A 22 -6.15 -12.03 -10.58
C ARG A 22 -5.79 -11.65 -12.01
N LEU A 23 -5.31 -12.62 -12.80
CA LEU A 23 -4.93 -12.38 -14.20
C LEU A 23 -6.13 -12.04 -15.08
N GLY A 24 -7.26 -12.73 -14.90
CA GLY A 24 -8.51 -12.42 -15.61
C GLY A 24 -9.01 -11.01 -15.30
N THR A 25 -8.99 -10.61 -14.03
CA THR A 25 -9.35 -9.26 -13.58
C THR A 25 -8.41 -8.22 -14.18
N TRP A 26 -7.09 -8.47 -14.18
CA TRP A 26 -6.13 -7.53 -14.75
C TRP A 26 -6.34 -7.33 -16.26
N ARG A 27 -6.56 -8.40 -17.02
CA ARG A 27 -6.86 -8.32 -18.46
C ARG A 27 -8.11 -7.47 -18.74
N ALA A 28 -9.13 -7.58 -17.90
CA ALA A 28 -10.32 -6.74 -18.00
C ALA A 28 -9.98 -5.26 -17.77
N LEU A 29 -9.17 -4.95 -16.74
CA LEU A 29 -8.70 -3.59 -16.47
C LEU A 29 -7.84 -3.02 -17.61
N GLU A 30 -6.94 -3.81 -18.19
CA GLU A 30 -6.12 -3.41 -19.35
C GLU A 30 -6.98 -3.07 -20.57
N ARG A 31 -8.06 -3.84 -20.82
CA ARG A 31 -9.03 -3.53 -21.87
C ARG A 31 -9.69 -2.18 -21.62
N HIS A 32 -10.15 -1.91 -20.39
CA HIS A 32 -10.76 -0.63 -20.04
C HIS A 32 -9.80 0.56 -20.20
N VAL A 33 -8.49 0.36 -20.02
CA VAL A 33 -7.48 1.37 -20.32
C VAL A 33 -7.36 1.61 -21.82
N ARG A 34 -7.28 0.53 -22.62
CA ARG A 34 -7.22 0.64 -24.09
C ARG A 34 -8.47 1.29 -24.70
N GLU A 35 -9.63 1.09 -24.09
CA GLU A 35 -10.90 1.71 -24.47
C GLU A 35 -11.04 3.16 -23.99
N GLY A 36 -10.09 3.66 -23.18
CA GLY A 36 -10.11 5.03 -22.66
C GLY A 36 -11.07 5.26 -21.47
N THR A 37 -11.72 4.22 -20.98
CA THR A 37 -12.65 4.29 -19.82
C THR A 37 -11.93 4.37 -18.47
N LEU A 38 -10.67 3.92 -18.43
CA LEU A 38 -9.78 4.07 -17.28
C LEU A 38 -8.46 4.71 -17.72
N ALA A 39 -8.00 5.75 -17.02
CA ALA A 39 -6.69 6.35 -17.30
C ALA A 39 -5.54 5.47 -16.78
N HIS A 40 -5.66 4.98 -15.54
CA HIS A 40 -4.62 4.19 -14.87
C HIS A 40 -5.20 3.05 -14.04
N ILE A 41 -4.43 1.96 -13.97
CA ILE A 41 -4.75 0.74 -13.24
C ILE A 41 -3.60 0.36 -12.30
N GLY A 42 -3.94 -0.22 -11.16
CA GLY A 42 -2.98 -0.61 -10.14
C GLY A 42 -3.53 -1.71 -9.24
N VAL A 43 -2.77 -2.05 -8.21
CA VAL A 43 -3.13 -3.11 -7.27
C VAL A 43 -3.01 -2.63 -5.85
N SER A 44 -3.73 -3.29 -4.94
CA SER A 44 -3.64 -3.06 -3.51
C SER A 44 -3.39 -4.39 -2.80
N ASN A 45 -2.55 -4.35 -1.76
CA ASN A 45 -2.21 -5.50 -0.92
C ASN A 45 -1.54 -6.68 -1.64
N TYR A 46 -0.88 -6.45 -2.78
CA TYR A 46 -0.11 -7.50 -3.45
C TYR A 46 1.22 -7.71 -2.72
N THR A 47 1.64 -8.97 -2.59
CA THR A 47 2.98 -9.34 -2.10
C THR A 47 3.97 -9.34 -3.25
N LEU A 48 5.26 -9.42 -2.97
CA LEU A 48 6.30 -9.55 -4.01
C LEU A 48 6.01 -10.70 -5.00
N ALA A 49 5.53 -11.85 -4.53
CA ALA A 49 5.16 -12.98 -5.37
C ALA A 49 4.01 -12.63 -6.33
N HIS A 50 2.97 -11.93 -5.82
CA HIS A 50 1.86 -11.48 -6.65
C HIS A 50 2.28 -10.42 -7.68
N LEU A 51 3.15 -9.48 -7.30
CA LEU A 51 3.67 -8.44 -8.19
C LEU A 51 4.51 -9.04 -9.33
N THR A 52 5.40 -9.98 -8.98
CA THR A 52 6.25 -10.67 -9.96
C THR A 52 5.41 -11.49 -10.93
N GLN A 53 4.40 -12.23 -10.42
CA GLN A 53 3.46 -12.96 -11.26
C GLN A 53 2.69 -12.04 -12.20
N LEU A 54 2.18 -10.91 -11.70
CA LEU A 54 1.43 -9.96 -12.51
C LEU A 54 2.31 -9.39 -13.63
N ALA A 55 3.52 -8.93 -13.29
CA ALA A 55 4.44 -8.32 -14.25
C ALA A 55 4.88 -9.28 -15.36
N ALA A 56 4.97 -10.58 -15.07
CA ALA A 56 5.27 -11.60 -16.08
C ALA A 56 4.11 -11.85 -17.06
N ASN A 57 2.88 -11.40 -16.75
CA ASN A 57 1.66 -11.75 -17.47
C ASN A 57 0.83 -10.54 -17.93
N CYS A 58 1.28 -9.30 -17.67
CA CYS A 58 0.59 -8.08 -18.05
C CYS A 58 1.23 -7.42 -19.28
N THR A 59 0.40 -6.72 -20.06
CA THR A 59 0.84 -5.78 -21.09
C THR A 59 1.07 -4.39 -20.49
N ILE A 60 0.17 -3.95 -19.60
CA ILE A 60 0.25 -2.67 -18.90
C ILE A 60 0.68 -2.95 -17.47
N LYS A 61 1.88 -2.48 -17.08
CA LYS A 61 2.37 -2.58 -15.70
C LYS A 61 1.46 -1.79 -14.74
N PRO A 62 1.28 -2.24 -13.49
CA PRO A 62 0.52 -1.47 -12.51
C PRO A 62 1.18 -0.11 -12.29
N ALA A 63 0.40 0.97 -12.35
CA ALA A 63 0.91 2.31 -12.07
C ALA A 63 1.15 2.52 -10.56
N VAL A 64 0.39 1.80 -9.73
CA VAL A 64 0.36 1.97 -8.27
C VAL A 64 0.32 0.61 -7.57
N LEU A 65 1.08 0.50 -6.47
CA LEU A 65 0.85 -0.45 -5.39
C LEU A 65 0.38 0.30 -4.15
N GLN A 66 -0.87 0.08 -3.76
CA GLN A 66 -1.41 0.58 -2.50
C GLN A 66 -1.22 -0.48 -1.40
N VAL A 67 -0.53 -0.14 -0.32
CA VAL A 67 -0.19 -1.12 0.73
C VAL A 67 -0.14 -0.46 2.12
N GLU A 68 -0.37 -1.26 3.16
CA GLU A 68 -0.22 -0.82 4.54
C GLU A 68 1.24 -0.48 4.81
N ILE A 69 1.50 0.75 5.27
CA ILE A 69 2.84 1.18 5.67
C ILE A 69 2.74 2.11 6.88
N HIS A 70 3.47 1.77 7.94
CA HIS A 70 3.63 2.58 9.16
C HIS A 70 4.91 2.13 9.91
N PRO A 71 5.38 2.83 10.95
CA PRO A 71 6.63 2.49 11.65
C PRO A 71 6.69 1.13 12.37
N TRP A 72 5.71 0.25 12.19
CA TRP A 72 5.74 -1.14 12.70
C TRP A 72 5.56 -2.19 11.61
N PHE A 73 5.40 -1.76 10.36
CA PHE A 73 5.28 -2.61 9.19
C PHE A 73 5.71 -1.82 7.96
N ILE A 74 6.86 -2.19 7.41
CA ILE A 74 7.39 -1.66 6.16
C ILE A 74 7.62 -2.86 5.23
N PRO A 75 6.83 -3.01 4.15
CA PRO A 75 6.98 -4.09 3.18
C PRO A 75 8.16 -3.79 2.23
N GLN A 76 9.39 -3.91 2.75
CA GLN A 76 10.59 -3.45 2.04
C GLN A 76 10.76 -4.12 0.67
N ALA A 77 10.49 -5.43 0.59
CA ALA A 77 10.63 -6.19 -0.65
C ALA A 77 9.67 -5.69 -1.75
N GLU A 78 8.43 -5.37 -1.39
CA GLU A 78 7.45 -4.78 -2.29
C GLU A 78 7.84 -3.35 -2.70
N ILE A 79 8.33 -2.53 -1.77
CA ILE A 79 8.79 -1.15 -2.03
C ILE A 79 9.96 -1.15 -3.01
N ASP A 80 10.95 -2.01 -2.78
CA ASP A 80 12.13 -2.13 -3.64
C ASP A 80 11.73 -2.57 -5.06
N TRP A 81 10.80 -3.52 -5.16
CA TRP A 81 10.25 -3.95 -6.44
C TRP A 81 9.52 -2.81 -7.17
N CYS A 82 8.71 -2.03 -6.45
CA CYS A 82 8.02 -0.87 -6.99
C CYS A 82 8.99 0.17 -7.54
N LYS A 83 10.04 0.49 -6.78
CA LYS A 83 11.10 1.41 -7.21
C LYS A 83 11.80 0.92 -8.48
N ALA A 84 12.14 -0.37 -8.54
CA ALA A 84 12.79 -0.96 -9.71
C ALA A 84 11.89 -1.02 -10.96
N ASN A 85 10.57 -0.97 -10.79
CA ASN A 85 9.60 -1.11 -11.88
C ASN A 85 8.83 0.18 -12.22
N ASN A 86 9.23 1.32 -11.66
CA ASN A 86 8.54 2.61 -11.81
C ASN A 86 7.05 2.55 -11.40
N VAL A 87 6.77 1.86 -10.30
CA VAL A 87 5.43 1.76 -9.72
C VAL A 87 5.35 2.65 -8.49
N VAL A 88 4.34 3.52 -8.43
CA VAL A 88 4.13 4.41 -7.29
C VAL A 88 3.64 3.62 -6.08
N VAL A 89 4.19 3.92 -4.91
CA VAL A 89 3.72 3.34 -3.65
C VAL A 89 2.71 4.29 -3.00
N GLU A 90 1.52 3.76 -2.71
CA GLU A 90 0.48 4.43 -1.94
C GLU A 90 0.38 3.79 -0.54
N ALA A 91 0.82 4.53 0.47
CA ALA A 91 0.76 4.14 1.87
C ALA A 91 -0.64 4.40 2.45
N TYR A 92 -1.30 3.34 2.90
CA TYR A 92 -2.52 3.43 3.71
C TYR A 92 -2.26 2.95 5.15
N SER A 93 -3.21 3.24 6.06
CA SER A 93 -3.12 2.87 7.47
C SER A 93 -1.86 3.39 8.19
N SER A 94 -1.29 4.50 7.72
CA SER A 94 -0.06 5.12 8.26
C SER A 94 -0.15 5.52 9.73
N LEU A 95 -1.35 5.56 10.30
CA LEU A 95 -1.61 5.86 11.70
C LEU A 95 -1.81 4.61 12.58
N GLY A 96 -1.62 3.39 12.06
CA GLY A 96 -1.79 2.13 12.81
C GLY A 96 -3.19 1.97 13.42
N GLU A 97 -4.21 2.15 12.58
CA GLU A 97 -5.64 2.23 12.95
C GLU A 97 -6.01 3.33 13.97
N GLY A 98 -5.13 4.29 14.25
CA GLY A 98 -5.36 5.36 15.23
C GLY A 98 -5.37 4.91 16.69
N LYS A 99 -5.42 3.60 16.96
CA LYS A 99 -5.49 3.01 18.30
C LYS A 99 -4.13 2.95 19.00
N ARG A 100 -3.03 2.89 18.25
CA ARG A 100 -1.72 2.59 18.83
C ARG A 100 -0.66 3.68 18.65
N LEU A 101 -0.82 4.55 17.65
CA LEU A 101 0.16 5.61 17.39
C LEU A 101 -0.31 7.02 17.78
N GLY A 102 -1.60 7.20 18.08
CA GLY A 102 -2.15 8.43 18.68
C GLY A 102 -2.29 9.61 17.71
N VAL A 103 -3.26 10.48 18.01
CA VAL A 103 -3.62 11.68 17.23
C VAL A 103 -2.48 12.70 17.16
N ALA A 104 -1.78 12.93 18.27
CA ALA A 104 -0.69 13.91 18.37
C ALA A 104 0.50 13.59 17.45
N ARG A 105 0.66 12.33 17.03
CA ARG A 105 1.74 11.89 16.14
C ARG A 105 1.32 11.78 14.69
N ALA A 106 0.05 12.04 14.37
CA ALA A 106 -0.48 11.82 13.03
C ALA A 106 0.30 12.61 11.97
N GLN A 107 0.60 13.87 12.23
CA GLN A 107 1.33 14.71 11.27
C GLN A 107 2.75 14.22 11.03
N VAL A 108 3.45 13.80 12.08
CA VAL A 108 4.80 13.23 11.99
C VAL A 108 4.79 11.93 11.18
N LEU A 109 3.81 11.06 11.38
CA LEU A 109 3.73 9.78 10.64
C LEU A 109 3.39 9.97 9.16
N LEU A 110 2.52 10.93 8.85
CA LEU A 110 2.20 11.28 7.47
C LEU A 110 3.39 11.96 6.79
N ALA A 111 4.10 12.85 7.50
CA ALA A 111 5.33 13.45 7.01
C ALA A 111 6.43 12.41 6.80
N TRP A 112 6.60 11.47 7.71
CA TRP A 112 7.55 10.35 7.57
C TRP A 112 7.30 9.55 6.29
N ALA A 113 6.05 9.15 6.02
CA ALA A 113 5.72 8.43 4.79
C ALA A 113 5.98 9.29 3.53
N ARG A 114 5.73 10.60 3.60
CA ARG A 114 6.09 11.56 2.53
C ARG A 114 7.59 11.66 2.32
N MET A 115 8.40 11.65 3.38
CA MET A 115 9.88 11.73 3.27
C MET A 115 10.47 10.52 2.54
N HIS A 116 9.79 9.37 2.59
CA HIS A 116 10.13 8.19 1.78
C HIS A 116 9.65 8.27 0.33
N GLY A 117 8.95 9.34 -0.07
CA GLY A 117 8.41 9.53 -1.41
C GLY A 117 7.12 8.77 -1.69
N TRP A 118 6.46 8.23 -0.66
CA TRP A 118 5.18 7.52 -0.83
C TRP A 118 4.01 8.51 -0.87
N VAL A 119 3.00 8.17 -1.68
CA VAL A 119 1.70 8.86 -1.64
C VAL A 119 0.98 8.40 -0.38
N VAL A 120 0.43 9.32 0.40
CA VAL A 120 -0.17 9.00 1.71
C VAL A 120 -1.68 9.23 1.69
N LEU A 121 -2.44 8.24 2.19
CA LEU A 121 -3.91 8.28 2.21
C LEU A 121 -4.45 8.28 3.66
N PRO A 122 -4.41 9.43 4.35
CA PRO A 122 -4.90 9.53 5.72
C PRO A 122 -6.43 9.45 5.78
N LYS A 123 -6.96 8.38 6.39
CA LYS A 123 -8.40 8.29 6.69
C LYS A 123 -8.81 9.28 7.78
N ALA A 124 -9.87 10.05 7.52
CA ALA A 124 -10.55 10.89 8.51
C ALA A 124 -12.07 10.86 8.27
N ARG A 125 -12.86 11.06 9.33
CA ARG A 125 -14.33 11.17 9.28
C ARG A 125 -14.86 12.51 9.80
N SER A 126 -13.99 13.38 10.30
CA SER A 126 -14.34 14.72 10.75
C SER A 126 -13.47 15.75 10.05
N GLU A 127 -14.04 16.93 9.82
CA GLU A 127 -13.38 18.06 9.17
C GLU A 127 -12.15 18.53 9.96
N GLU A 128 -12.25 18.53 11.29
CA GLU A 128 -11.12 18.80 12.18
C GLU A 128 -9.94 17.85 11.91
N ARG A 129 -10.20 16.54 11.81
CA ARG A 129 -9.15 15.54 11.53
C ARG A 129 -8.58 15.69 10.13
N MET A 130 -9.41 16.05 9.14
CA MET A 130 -8.93 16.36 7.78
C MET A 130 -7.97 17.56 7.81
N ARG A 131 -8.31 18.65 8.51
CA ARG A 131 -7.44 19.82 8.68
C ARG A 131 -6.14 19.48 9.41
N ILE A 132 -6.19 18.67 10.48
CA ILE A 132 -5.00 18.23 11.21
C ILE A 132 -4.08 17.40 10.30
N ASN A 133 -4.63 16.43 9.57
CA ASN A 133 -3.86 15.59 8.66
C ASN A 133 -3.24 16.43 7.54
N LEU A 134 -3.97 17.39 6.97
CA LEU A 134 -3.47 18.25 5.90
C LEU A 134 -2.27 19.10 6.34
N LYS A 135 -2.24 19.55 7.60
CA LYS A 135 -1.08 20.29 8.15
C LYS A 135 0.23 19.47 8.15
N SER A 136 0.18 18.14 7.98
CA SER A 136 1.40 17.31 7.84
C SER A 136 2.28 17.69 6.66
N VAL A 137 1.72 18.33 5.61
CA VAL A 137 2.50 18.80 4.46
C VAL A 137 3.51 19.89 4.82
N ARG A 138 3.35 20.54 5.99
CA ARG A 138 4.25 21.57 6.52
C ARG A 138 5.25 21.03 7.55
N VAL A 139 5.20 19.72 7.82
CA VAL A 139 6.13 19.09 8.75
C VAL A 139 7.29 18.55 7.92
N ASP A 140 8.45 19.16 8.09
CA ASP A 140 9.71 18.69 7.53
C ASP A 140 10.48 17.95 8.62
N LEU A 141 10.73 16.68 8.36
CA LEU A 141 11.56 15.84 9.23
C LEU A 141 12.98 15.83 8.68
N THR A 142 13.94 15.89 9.58
CA THR A 142 15.35 15.68 9.26
C THR A 142 15.61 14.22 8.88
N SER A 143 16.70 13.96 8.17
CA SER A 143 17.13 12.59 7.83
C SER A 143 17.30 11.72 9.08
N ASP A 144 17.82 12.30 10.18
CA ASP A 144 18.02 11.58 11.45
C ASP A 144 16.70 11.19 12.11
N GLU A 145 15.66 12.04 12.02
CA GLU A 145 14.33 11.75 12.54
C GLU A 145 13.62 10.68 11.70
N VAL A 146 13.78 10.71 10.37
CA VAL A 146 13.27 9.68 9.47
C VAL A 146 13.94 8.33 9.82
N GLU A 147 15.28 8.31 9.98
CA GLU A 147 16.00 7.10 10.34
C GLU A 147 15.62 6.61 11.75
N ALA A 148 15.38 7.50 12.70
CA ALA A 148 14.88 7.14 14.02
C ALA A 148 13.52 6.42 13.94
N LEU A 149 12.61 6.89 13.10
CA LEU A 149 11.31 6.24 12.86
C LEU A 149 11.45 4.91 12.12
N ASP A 150 12.35 4.81 11.14
CA ASP A 150 12.63 3.56 10.43
C ASP A 150 13.19 2.50 11.39
N ARG A 151 14.03 2.90 12.36
CA ARG A 151 14.54 2.01 13.40
C ARG A 151 13.44 1.46 14.31
N VAL A 152 12.34 2.18 14.50
CA VAL A 152 11.17 1.64 15.24
C VAL A 152 10.54 0.47 14.49
N ALA A 153 10.63 0.46 13.16
CA ALA A 153 10.10 -0.59 12.29
C ALA A 153 11.05 -1.78 12.17
N ARG A 154 12.37 -1.58 12.28
CA ARG A 154 13.36 -2.66 12.19
C ARG A 154 13.06 -3.74 13.24
N GLY A 155 12.76 -4.95 12.76
CA GLY A 155 12.42 -6.10 13.60
C GLY A 155 10.94 -6.23 13.98
N LYS A 156 10.07 -5.29 13.56
CA LYS A 156 8.62 -5.39 13.72
C LYS A 156 7.98 -5.69 12.38
N ASN A 157 7.19 -6.77 12.35
CA ASN A 157 6.40 -7.17 11.20
C ASN A 157 4.92 -7.25 11.61
N HIS A 158 4.43 -6.17 12.21
CA HIS A 158 3.08 -6.12 12.78
C HIS A 158 2.13 -5.45 11.82
N LYS A 159 1.45 -6.28 11.02
CA LYS A 159 0.39 -5.86 10.11
C LYS A 159 -0.93 -5.70 10.86
N PHE A 160 -1.59 -4.55 10.76
CA PHE A 160 -2.93 -4.34 11.33
C PHE A 160 -4.02 -4.81 10.37
N CYS A 161 -3.79 -4.66 9.07
CA CYS A 161 -4.75 -5.10 8.06
C CYS A 161 -4.52 -6.57 7.68
N TRP A 162 -5.43 -7.11 6.87
CA TRP A 162 -5.38 -8.51 6.50
C TRP A 162 -4.07 -8.86 5.77
N ASP A 163 -3.48 -9.99 6.17
CA ASP A 163 -2.24 -10.51 5.57
C ASP A 163 -2.60 -11.50 4.45
N PRO A 164 -2.38 -11.13 3.18
CA PRO A 164 -2.74 -11.98 2.03
C PRO A 164 -1.92 -13.27 1.95
N SER A 165 -0.83 -13.39 2.74
CA SER A 165 -0.05 -14.62 2.84
C SER A 165 -0.60 -15.60 3.88
N LYS A 166 -1.53 -15.16 4.74
CA LYS A 166 -2.03 -15.95 5.87
C LYS A 166 -3.52 -16.21 5.75
N TRP A 167 -3.91 -17.47 5.92
CA TRP A 167 -5.31 -17.84 6.09
C TRP A 167 -5.76 -17.44 7.49
N ARG A 168 -6.85 -16.69 7.60
CA ARG A 168 -7.56 -16.57 8.87
C ARG A 168 -8.59 -17.70 8.93
N LYS A 169 -8.46 -18.54 9.96
CA LYS A 169 -9.55 -19.44 10.38
C LYS A 169 -10.74 -18.62 10.85
#